data_AF-A0A2H6KD34-F1
#
_entry.id   AF-A0A2H6KD34-F1
#
_cell.length_a   1.000
_cell.length_b   1.000
_cell.length_c   1.000
_cell.angle_alpha   90.00
_cell.angle_beta   90.00
_cell.angle_gamma   90.00
#
_symmetry.space_group_name_H-M   'P 1'
#
loop_
_entity.id
_entity.type
_entity.pdbx_description
1 polymer ?
#
loop_
_entity_poly.entity_id
_entity_poly.type
_entity_poly.pdbx_seq_one_letter_code
_entity_poly.pdbx_strand_id
1 'polypeptide(L)'
;MGAPPTDNNSAKGQVPTKGIALYANNAECRGNLNTVHKLYEKGDYVYRGLEDVLSAIHKSTASPKVKEAGEKECVEYLERVDKMLNDFREYMYLNNMLDEYDHLIRTLQRGHLTAERSARVSKKLSNLEQGFENREPFAKNMLTPDVTQYFLEKIGEAEAFFQKHKVPEPPKSNKLAQPKLSGSKTTPEATNQKQNTTEKNATRESGAEKAEETITCHARNTKDGNKSSGHMTLGIRVIQTLTALGLMAAL
;
A
#
# COMPACT_ATOMS: atom_id res chain seq x y z
N MET A 1 -59.40 12.88 10.59
CA MET A 1 -58.11 13.59 10.42
C MET A 1 -57.12 12.60 9.84
N GLY A 2 -56.70 12.79 8.59
CA GLY A 2 -55.80 11.87 7.90
C GLY A 2 -54.34 12.25 8.14
N ALA A 3 -53.49 11.26 8.41
CA ALA A 3 -52.05 11.46 8.54
C ALA A 3 -51.45 11.89 7.18
N PRO A 4 -50.51 12.87 7.16
CA PRO A 4 -49.84 13.27 5.93
C PRO A 4 -48.97 12.14 5.39
N PRO A 5 -48.92 11.94 4.06
CA PRO A 5 -48.08 10.93 3.44
C PRO A 5 -46.61 11.26 3.69
N THR A 6 -45.90 10.31 4.31
CA THR A 6 -44.45 10.40 4.51
C THR A 6 -43.78 9.97 3.21
N ASP A 7 -43.57 10.92 2.30
CA ASP A 7 -42.79 10.67 1.09
C ASP A 7 -41.32 10.49 1.46
N ASN A 8 -40.96 9.24 1.76
CA ASN A 8 -39.58 8.77 1.92
C ASN A 8 -38.85 8.73 0.56
N ASN A 9 -38.88 9.86 -0.17
CA ASN A 9 -38.00 10.08 -1.30
C ASN A 9 -36.59 10.35 -0.75
N SER A 10 -35.95 9.28 -0.31
CA SER A 10 -34.51 9.23 -0.07
C SER A 10 -33.83 9.54 -1.40
N ALA A 11 -33.58 10.83 -1.64
CA ALA A 11 -32.85 11.32 -2.78
C ALA A 11 -31.57 10.50 -2.90
N LYS A 12 -31.50 9.64 -3.93
CA LYS A 12 -30.27 8.91 -4.26
C LYS A 12 -29.23 9.96 -4.57
N GLY A 13 -28.37 10.26 -3.58
CA GLY A 13 -27.31 11.24 -3.72
C GLY A 13 -26.52 10.93 -4.98
N GLN A 14 -26.39 11.92 -5.85
CA GLN A 14 -25.65 11.77 -7.10
C GLN A 14 -24.21 11.38 -6.77
N VAL A 15 -23.75 10.26 -7.33
CA VAL A 15 -22.37 9.80 -7.13
C VAL A 15 -21.43 10.88 -7.69
N PRO A 16 -20.45 11.37 -6.91
CA PRO A 16 -19.49 12.35 -7.40
C PRO A 16 -18.73 11.81 -8.62
N THR A 17 -18.65 12.60 -9.69
CA THR A 17 -18.00 12.19 -10.95
C THR A 17 -16.58 12.72 -11.11
N LYS A 18 -16.09 13.51 -10.15
CA LYS A 18 -14.78 14.17 -10.21
C LYS A 18 -14.22 14.46 -8.82
N GLY A 19 -12.94 14.81 -8.79
CA GLY A 19 -12.28 15.27 -7.58
C GLY A 19 -11.96 14.15 -6.61
N ILE A 20 -11.54 14.51 -5.40
CA ILE A 20 -11.15 13.53 -4.37
C ILE A 20 -12.32 12.61 -4.00
N ALA A 21 -13.55 13.14 -4.07
CA ALA A 21 -14.78 12.45 -3.72
C ALA A 21 -15.04 11.21 -4.58
N LEU A 22 -14.63 11.23 -5.85
CA LEU A 22 -14.76 10.09 -6.77
C LEU A 22 -13.96 8.90 -6.27
N TYR A 23 -12.73 9.13 -5.80
CA TYR A 23 -11.80 8.08 -5.42
C TYR A 23 -11.97 7.65 -3.96
N ALA A 24 -12.31 8.58 -3.06
CA ALA A 24 -12.57 8.27 -1.65
C ALA A 24 -13.74 7.27 -1.49
N ASN A 25 -14.78 7.40 -2.31
CA ASN A 25 -15.95 6.52 -2.30
C ASN A 25 -15.79 5.27 -3.19
N ASN A 26 -14.65 5.12 -3.88
CA ASN A 26 -14.41 3.98 -4.77
C ASN A 26 -13.71 2.85 -4.00
N ALA A 27 -14.43 1.73 -3.79
CA ALA A 27 -13.94 0.58 -3.02
C ALA A 27 -12.72 -0.10 -3.66
N GLU A 28 -12.62 -0.12 -4.99
CA GLU A 28 -11.49 -0.70 -5.73
C GLU A 28 -10.22 0.13 -5.51
N CYS A 29 -10.31 1.45 -5.67
CA CYS A 29 -9.21 2.38 -5.38
C CYS A 29 -8.69 2.18 -3.95
N ARG A 30 -9.60 2.13 -2.97
CA ARG A 30 -9.28 1.91 -1.55
C ARG A 30 -8.65 0.54 -1.31
N GLY A 31 -9.16 -0.50 -1.97
CA GLY A 31 -8.58 -1.85 -1.94
C GLY A 31 -7.15 -1.87 -2.45
N ASN A 32 -6.90 -1.23 -3.59
CA ASN A 32 -5.58 -1.17 -4.23
C ASN A 32 -4.59 -0.35 -3.40
N LEU A 33 -5.00 0.79 -2.83
CA LEU A 33 -4.17 1.57 -1.91
C LEU A 33 -3.76 0.77 -0.66
N ASN A 34 -4.71 0.00 -0.08
CA ASN A 34 -4.40 -0.89 1.04
C ASN A 34 -3.43 -2.01 0.65
N THR A 35 -3.53 -2.54 -0.57
CA THR A 35 -2.57 -3.52 -1.10
C THR A 35 -1.19 -2.90 -1.26
N VAL A 36 -1.10 -1.70 -1.83
CA VAL A 36 0.16 -0.96 -1.96
C VAL A 36 0.81 -0.69 -0.60
N HIS A 37 0.02 -0.34 0.43
CA HIS A 37 0.55 -0.17 1.78
C HIS A 37 1.19 -1.46 2.33
N LYS A 38 0.54 -2.62 2.17
CA LYS A 38 1.14 -3.90 2.57
C LYS A 38 2.40 -4.24 1.76
N LEU A 39 2.41 -3.88 0.48
CA LEU A 39 3.60 -4.04 -0.37
C LEU A 39 4.73 -3.12 0.07
N TYR A 40 4.45 -1.91 0.56
CA TYR A 40 5.47 -1.04 1.15
C TYR A 40 6.15 -1.69 2.36
N GLU A 41 5.37 -2.21 3.31
CA GLU A 41 5.91 -2.91 4.48
C GLU A 41 6.78 -4.11 4.08
N LYS A 42 6.28 -4.90 3.11
CA LYS A 42 7.03 -6.05 2.58
C LYS A 42 8.29 -5.61 1.84
N GLY A 43 8.22 -4.54 1.05
CA GLY A 43 9.35 -3.96 0.33
C GLY A 43 10.44 -3.48 1.28
N ASP A 44 10.08 -2.81 2.38
CA ASP A 44 11.03 -2.34 3.40
C ASP A 44 11.75 -3.52 4.07
N TYR A 45 11.00 -4.58 4.38
CA TYR A 45 11.57 -5.83 4.91
C TYR A 45 12.56 -6.48 3.93
N VAL A 46 12.17 -6.60 2.65
CA VAL A 46 13.03 -7.17 1.60
C VAL A 46 14.28 -6.31 1.40
N TYR A 47 14.15 -4.99 1.38
CA TYR A 47 15.27 -4.05 1.22
C TYR A 47 16.34 -4.27 2.29
N ARG A 48 15.95 -4.29 3.58
CA ARG A 48 16.89 -4.55 4.68
C ARG A 48 17.52 -5.94 4.57
N GLY A 49 16.74 -6.94 4.18
CA GLY A 49 17.25 -8.30 3.93
C GLY A 49 18.30 -8.34 2.81
N LEU A 50 18.13 -7.53 1.76
CA LEU A 50 19.12 -7.38 0.69
C LEU A 50 20.40 -6.68 1.18
N GLU A 51 20.31 -5.68 2.06
CA GLU A 51 21.49 -5.06 2.69
C GLU A 51 22.30 -6.07 3.51
N ASP A 52 21.61 -6.96 4.23
CA ASP A 52 22.23 -8.06 4.97
C ASP A 52 22.92 -9.07 4.03
N VAL A 53 22.27 -9.41 2.91
CA VAL A 53 22.83 -10.29 1.88
C VAL A 53 24.08 -9.67 1.26
N LEU A 54 24.03 -8.40 0.88
CA LEU A 54 25.17 -7.67 0.34
C LEU A 54 26.35 -7.68 1.32
N SER A 55 26.08 -7.39 2.59
CA SER A 55 27.07 -7.45 3.66
C SER A 55 27.67 -8.86 3.84
N ALA A 56 26.87 -9.90 3.67
CA ALA A 56 27.33 -11.29 3.73
C ALA A 56 28.20 -11.67 2.52
N ILE A 57 27.85 -11.21 1.31
CA ILE A 57 28.64 -11.40 0.09
C ILE A 57 30.03 -10.78 0.26
N HIS A 58 30.12 -9.56 0.80
CA HIS A 58 31.39 -8.89 1.07
C HIS A 58 32.28 -9.67 2.04
N LYS A 59 31.67 -10.31 3.06
CA LYS A 59 32.38 -11.13 4.08
C LYS A 59 32.69 -12.54 3.61
N SER A 60 32.10 -13.01 2.52
CA SER A 60 32.28 -14.36 2.00
C SER A 60 33.72 -14.62 1.56
N THR A 61 34.17 -15.86 1.77
CA THR A 61 35.46 -16.40 1.30
C THR A 61 35.38 -16.98 -0.12
N ALA A 62 34.25 -16.78 -0.82
CA ALA A 62 34.10 -17.14 -2.23
C ALA A 62 35.13 -16.44 -3.12
N SER A 63 35.35 -16.97 -4.33
CA SER A 63 36.28 -16.35 -5.28
C SER A 63 35.83 -14.92 -5.65
N PRO A 64 36.76 -14.00 -5.96
CA PRO A 64 36.40 -12.61 -6.29
C PRO A 64 35.35 -12.48 -7.39
N LYS A 65 35.44 -13.30 -8.44
CA LYS A 65 34.48 -13.32 -9.55
C LYS A 65 33.06 -13.69 -9.11
N VAL A 66 32.91 -14.62 -8.16
CA VAL A 66 31.60 -15.01 -7.61
C VAL A 66 31.04 -13.91 -6.73
N LYS A 67 31.89 -13.24 -5.94
CA LYS A 67 31.49 -12.10 -5.09
C LYS A 67 30.98 -10.94 -5.94
N GLU A 68 31.74 -10.54 -6.95
CA GLU A 68 31.39 -9.43 -7.84
C GLU A 68 30.06 -9.68 -8.57
N ALA A 69 29.83 -10.90 -9.08
CA ALA A 69 28.58 -11.24 -9.73
C ALA A 69 27.38 -11.17 -8.77
N GLY A 70 27.52 -11.73 -7.55
CA GLY A 70 26.47 -11.69 -6.54
C GLY A 70 26.20 -10.28 -6.00
N GLU A 71 27.25 -9.49 -5.82
CA GLU A 71 27.16 -8.08 -5.41
C GLU A 71 26.41 -7.26 -6.45
N LYS A 72 26.78 -7.39 -7.73
CA LYS A 72 26.09 -6.68 -8.82
C LYS A 72 24.60 -7.03 -8.86
N GLU A 73 24.25 -8.31 -8.82
CA GLU A 73 22.85 -8.75 -8.83
C GLU A 73 22.09 -8.21 -7.60
N CYS A 74 22.70 -8.23 -6.41
CA CYS A 74 22.09 -7.71 -5.19
C CYS A 74 21.87 -6.19 -5.25
N VAL A 75 22.82 -5.43 -5.80
CA VAL A 75 22.70 -3.97 -5.97
C VAL A 75 21.57 -3.63 -6.94
N GLU A 76 21.44 -4.36 -8.05
CA GLU A 76 20.32 -4.18 -9.00
C GLU A 76 18.95 -4.36 -8.33
N TYR A 77 18.82 -5.34 -7.42
CA TYR A 77 17.58 -5.50 -6.63
C TYR A 77 17.38 -4.39 -5.60
N LEU A 78 18.44 -3.95 -4.91
CA LEU A 78 18.36 -2.83 -3.96
C LEU A 78 17.86 -1.55 -4.63
N GLU A 79 18.44 -1.18 -5.78
CA GLU A 79 18.02 0.00 -6.55
C GLU A 79 16.57 -0.11 -7.01
N ARG A 80 16.16 -1.30 -7.49
CA ARG A 80 14.78 -1.54 -7.92
C ARG A 80 13.79 -1.40 -6.76
N VAL A 81 14.09 -2.01 -5.60
CA VAL A 81 13.23 -1.94 -4.43
C VAL A 81 13.19 -0.53 -3.84
N ASP A 82 14.32 0.17 -3.76
CA ASP A 82 14.36 1.57 -3.29
C ASP A 82 13.48 2.49 -4.14
N LYS A 83 13.56 2.36 -5.47
CA LYS A 83 12.70 3.10 -6.38
C LYS A 83 11.21 2.83 -6.12
N MET A 84 10.82 1.57 -5.92
CA MET A 84 9.44 1.22 -5.58
C MET A 84 9.01 1.76 -4.22
N LEU A 85 9.89 1.75 -3.22
CA LEU A 85 9.61 2.33 -1.89
C LEU A 85 9.34 3.83 -1.99
N ASN A 86 10.07 4.54 -2.86
CA ASN A 86 9.81 5.95 -3.13
C ASN A 86 8.44 6.16 -3.80
N ASP A 87 8.08 5.33 -4.79
CA ASP A 87 6.74 5.39 -5.42
C ASP A 87 5.61 5.10 -4.41
N PHE A 88 5.81 4.14 -3.51
CA PHE A 88 4.83 3.80 -2.47
C PHE A 88 4.55 4.94 -1.49
N ARG A 89 5.55 5.78 -1.19
CA ARG A 89 5.34 6.95 -0.31
C ARG A 89 4.32 7.92 -0.92
N GLU A 90 4.31 8.07 -2.24
CA GLU A 90 3.32 8.90 -2.94
C GLU A 90 1.90 8.32 -2.82
N TYR A 91 1.77 6.99 -2.91
CA TYR A 91 0.49 6.31 -2.69
C TYR A 91 0.02 6.37 -1.23
N MET A 92 0.94 6.28 -0.26
CA MET A 92 0.62 6.47 1.16
C MET A 92 0.12 7.90 1.43
N TYR A 93 0.76 8.90 0.83
CA TYR A 93 0.32 10.29 0.92
C TYR A 93 -1.09 10.45 0.33
N LEU A 94 -1.34 9.86 -0.84
CA LEU A 94 -2.68 9.81 -1.43
C LEU A 94 -3.70 9.15 -0.49
N ASN A 95 -3.40 8.00 0.09
CA ASN A 95 -4.31 7.32 1.00
C ASN A 95 -4.67 8.20 2.22
N ASN A 96 -3.68 8.88 2.80
CA ASN A 96 -3.90 9.81 3.92
C ASN A 96 -4.81 10.99 3.54
N MET A 97 -4.69 11.53 2.32
CA MET A 97 -5.60 12.57 1.84
C MET A 97 -7.04 12.07 1.71
N LEU A 98 -7.23 10.84 1.20
CA LEU A 98 -8.56 10.24 1.11
C LEU A 98 -9.17 10.01 2.51
N ASP A 99 -8.36 9.55 3.47
CA ASP A 99 -8.78 9.37 4.87
C ASP A 99 -9.16 10.70 5.53
N GLU A 100 -8.39 11.77 5.30
CA GLU A 100 -8.70 13.10 5.81
C GLU A 100 -9.99 13.65 5.17
N TYR A 101 -10.18 13.45 3.87
CA TYR A 101 -11.41 13.83 3.19
C TYR A 101 -12.64 13.14 3.81
N ASP A 102 -12.60 11.81 3.97
CA ASP A 102 -13.68 11.04 4.59
C ASP A 102 -13.98 11.53 6.01
N HIS A 103 -12.94 11.84 6.78
CA HIS A 103 -13.08 12.39 8.12
C HIS A 103 -13.80 13.76 8.12
N LEU A 104 -13.44 14.66 7.21
CA LEU A 104 -14.06 15.98 7.09
C LEU A 104 -15.51 15.90 6.60
N ILE A 105 -15.81 15.03 5.63
CA ILE A 105 -17.18 14.79 5.16
C ILE A 105 -18.07 14.26 6.29
N ARG A 106 -17.59 13.25 7.04
CA ARG A 106 -18.32 12.76 8.22
C ARG A 106 -18.51 13.83 9.28
N THR A 107 -17.54 14.74 9.45
CA THR A 107 -17.65 15.86 10.38
C THR A 107 -18.75 16.84 9.97
N LEU A 108 -18.86 17.15 8.67
CA LEU A 108 -19.96 17.98 8.14
C LEU A 108 -21.32 17.31 8.32
N GLN A 109 -21.42 16.00 8.06
CA GLN A 109 -22.68 15.26 8.11
C GLN A 109 -23.26 15.09 9.52
N ARG A 110 -22.46 15.22 10.58
CA ARG A 110 -22.91 15.06 11.98
C ARG A 110 -23.79 16.21 12.51
N GLY A 111 -24.04 17.27 11.75
CA GLY A 111 -25.19 18.17 11.96
C GLY A 111 -25.13 19.19 13.11
N HIS A 112 -24.01 19.35 13.83
CA HIS A 112 -23.90 20.30 14.97
C HIS A 112 -22.66 21.19 14.91
N LEU A 113 -22.31 21.69 13.72
CA LEU A 113 -21.16 22.58 13.57
C LEU A 113 -21.59 24.03 13.78
N THR A 114 -20.86 24.76 14.62
CA THR A 114 -20.95 26.23 14.64
C THR A 114 -20.54 26.77 13.27
N ALA A 115 -20.99 27.99 12.93
CA ALA A 115 -20.62 28.64 11.67
C ALA A 115 -19.09 28.72 11.49
N GLU A 116 -18.35 29.05 12.55
CA GLU A 116 -16.89 29.11 12.53
C GLU A 116 -16.27 27.74 12.22
N ARG A 117 -16.76 26.68 12.87
CA ARG A 117 -16.25 25.33 12.66
C ARG A 117 -16.58 24.82 11.26
N SER A 118 -17.78 25.12 10.74
CA SER A 118 -18.17 24.81 9.37
C SER A 118 -17.24 25.48 8.37
N ALA A 119 -17.00 26.80 8.51
CA ALA A 119 -16.08 27.54 7.64
C ALA A 119 -14.66 26.95 7.66
N ARG A 120 -14.17 26.54 8.84
CA ARG A 120 -12.86 25.88 8.99
C ARG A 120 -12.79 24.54 8.27
N VAL A 121 -13.83 23.71 8.38
CA VAL A 121 -13.91 22.40 7.70
C VAL A 121 -14.01 22.59 6.18
N SER A 122 -14.85 23.52 5.71
CA SER A 122 -14.96 23.85 4.28
C SER A 122 -13.63 24.33 3.70
N LYS A 123 -12.89 25.17 4.44
CA LYS A 123 -11.55 25.61 4.01
C LYS A 123 -10.58 24.43 3.89
N LYS A 124 -10.57 23.50 4.86
CA LYS A 124 -9.74 22.30 4.80
C LYS A 124 -10.08 21.41 3.61
N LEU A 125 -11.38 21.19 3.35
CA LEU A 125 -11.82 20.44 2.17
C LEU A 125 -11.36 21.08 0.85
N SER A 126 -11.47 22.41 0.75
CA SER A 126 -10.97 23.14 -0.43
C SER A 126 -9.47 22.97 -0.62
N ASN A 127 -8.69 23.01 0.46
CA ASN A 127 -7.24 22.80 0.40
C ASN A 127 -6.88 21.36 0.00
N LEU A 128 -7.61 20.37 0.52
CA LEU A 128 -7.42 18.95 0.13
C LEU A 128 -7.73 18.75 -1.35
N GLU A 129 -8.84 19.31 -1.84
CA GLU A 129 -9.23 19.19 -3.25
C GLU A 129 -8.15 19.78 -4.16
N GLN A 130 -7.62 20.97 -3.82
CA GLN A 130 -6.54 21.59 -4.56
C GLN A 130 -5.24 20.76 -4.51
N GLY A 131 -4.88 20.22 -3.35
CA GLY A 131 -3.72 19.34 -3.20
C GLY A 131 -3.87 18.04 -3.97
N PHE A 132 -5.10 17.54 -4.09
CA PHE A 132 -5.44 16.33 -4.80
C PHE A 132 -5.28 16.45 -6.32
N GLU A 133 -5.44 17.64 -6.92
CA GLU A 133 -5.31 17.83 -8.38
C GLU A 133 -3.97 17.29 -8.92
N ASN A 134 -2.87 17.57 -8.21
CA ASN A 134 -1.53 17.08 -8.59
C ASN A 134 -1.32 15.58 -8.30
N ARG A 135 -2.24 14.96 -7.55
CA ARG A 135 -2.18 13.56 -7.12
C ARG A 135 -3.23 12.68 -7.80
N GLU A 136 -4.17 13.28 -8.52
CA GLU A 136 -5.19 12.56 -9.27
C GLU A 136 -4.61 11.48 -10.22
N PRO A 137 -3.47 11.68 -10.91
CA PRO A 137 -2.87 10.62 -11.72
C PRO A 137 -2.55 9.35 -10.92
N PHE A 138 -2.11 9.47 -9.67
CA PHE A 138 -1.86 8.31 -8.80
C PHE A 138 -3.16 7.61 -8.43
N ALA A 139 -4.23 8.37 -8.16
CA ALA A 139 -5.54 7.80 -7.87
C ALA A 139 -6.14 7.08 -9.09
N LYS A 140 -5.93 7.61 -10.30
CA LYS A 140 -6.31 6.95 -11.57
C LYS A 140 -5.54 5.64 -11.77
N ASN A 141 -4.25 5.62 -11.46
CA ASN A 141 -3.44 4.40 -11.49
C ASN A 141 -3.93 3.33 -10.50
N MET A 142 -4.57 3.72 -9.39
CA MET A 142 -5.19 2.76 -8.47
C MET A 142 -6.51 2.18 -8.97
N LEU A 143 -7.03 2.65 -10.10
CA LEU A 143 -8.16 2.03 -10.79
C LEU A 143 -7.70 1.10 -11.92
N THR A 144 -6.39 0.96 -12.16
CA THR A 144 -5.86 0.00 -13.13
C THR A 144 -5.29 -1.22 -12.40
N PRO A 145 -5.65 -2.45 -12.80
CA PRO A 145 -5.19 -3.66 -12.12
C PRO A 145 -3.67 -3.87 -12.23
N ASP A 146 -3.06 -3.39 -13.31
CA ASP A 146 -1.66 -3.69 -13.67
C ASP A 146 -0.65 -3.11 -12.68
N VAL A 147 -0.96 -2.00 -12.02
CA VAL A 147 0.00 -1.30 -11.15
C VAL A 147 0.31 -2.11 -9.90
N THR A 148 -0.73 -2.63 -9.23
CA THR A 148 -0.54 -3.45 -8.02
C THR A 148 0.13 -4.78 -8.34
N GLN A 149 -0.23 -5.38 -9.48
CA GLN A 149 0.38 -6.63 -9.95
C GLN A 149 1.86 -6.46 -10.28
N TYR A 150 2.23 -5.35 -10.95
CA TYR A 150 3.61 -5.00 -11.24
C TYR A 150 4.46 -4.95 -9.95
N PHE A 151 4.00 -4.21 -8.94
CA PHE A 151 4.71 -4.09 -7.67
C PHE A 151 4.82 -5.44 -6.94
N LEU A 152 3.74 -6.23 -6.94
CA LEU A 152 3.74 -7.55 -6.34
C LEU A 152 4.78 -8.48 -7.00
N GLU A 153 4.84 -8.52 -8.33
CA GLU A 153 5.81 -9.32 -9.08
C GLU A 153 7.24 -8.90 -8.74
N LYS A 154 7.54 -7.60 -8.79
CA LYS A 154 8.91 -7.08 -8.57
C LYS A 154 9.39 -7.24 -7.14
N ILE A 155 8.53 -7.09 -6.15
CA ILE A 155 8.89 -7.41 -4.76
C ILE A 155 9.07 -8.93 -4.57
N GLY A 156 8.25 -9.74 -5.25
CA GLY A 156 8.38 -11.20 -5.23
C GLY A 156 9.72 -11.69 -5.79
N GLU A 157 10.17 -11.12 -6.91
CA GLU A 157 11.50 -11.41 -7.50
C GLU A 157 12.62 -11.10 -6.50
N ALA A 158 12.61 -9.90 -5.91
CA ALA A 158 13.61 -9.47 -4.93
C ALA A 158 13.59 -10.32 -3.66
N GLU A 159 12.40 -10.69 -3.18
CA GLU A 159 12.24 -11.58 -2.04
C GLU A 159 12.80 -12.98 -2.33
N ALA A 160 12.54 -13.53 -3.52
CA ALA A 160 13.07 -14.83 -3.91
C ALA A 160 14.61 -14.83 -3.95
N PHE A 161 15.21 -13.76 -4.47
CA PHE A 161 16.66 -13.55 -4.42
C PHE A 161 17.15 -13.50 -2.96
N PHE A 162 16.53 -12.69 -2.12
CA PHE A 162 16.85 -12.59 -0.69
C PHE A 162 16.80 -13.96 0.01
N GLN A 163 15.73 -14.74 -0.19
CA GLN A 163 15.57 -16.06 0.45
C GLN A 163 16.59 -17.09 -0.03
N LYS A 164 16.98 -17.05 -1.32
CA LYS A 164 18.02 -17.92 -1.88
C LYS A 164 19.39 -17.67 -1.24
N HIS A 165 19.69 -16.42 -0.88
CA HIS A 165 20.99 -16.02 -0.33
C HIS A 165 21.02 -15.95 1.21
N LYS A 166 19.87 -16.11 1.87
CA LYS A 166 19.78 -16.17 3.31
C LYS A 166 20.49 -17.43 3.82
N VAL A 167 21.61 -17.23 4.53
CA VAL A 167 22.32 -18.34 5.19
C VAL A 167 21.36 -18.97 6.20
N PRO A 168 21.12 -20.29 6.14
CA PRO A 168 20.31 -20.96 7.15
C PRO A 168 20.89 -20.67 8.53
N GLU A 169 20.06 -20.10 9.40
CA GLU A 169 20.46 -19.91 10.81
C GLU A 169 20.84 -21.31 11.33
N PRO A 170 22.07 -21.51 11.84
CA PRO A 170 22.47 -22.80 12.35
C PRO A 170 21.42 -23.21 13.39
N PRO A 171 20.90 -24.45 13.31
CA PRO A 171 19.83 -24.89 14.21
C PRO A 171 20.28 -24.57 15.62
N LYS A 172 19.48 -23.80 16.36
CA LYS A 172 19.78 -23.38 17.73
C LYS A 172 20.24 -24.63 18.46
N SER A 173 21.56 -24.73 18.68
CA SER A 173 22.16 -25.87 19.36
C SER A 173 21.38 -26.00 20.64
N ASN A 174 20.61 -27.08 20.76
CA ASN A 174 19.86 -27.39 21.96
C ASN A 174 20.92 -27.45 23.04
N LYS A 175 21.04 -26.35 23.81
CA LYS A 175 21.95 -26.23 24.93
C LYS A 175 21.75 -27.52 25.70
N LEU A 176 22.80 -28.34 25.70
CA LEU A 176 22.88 -29.61 26.37
C LEU A 176 22.15 -29.44 27.70
N ALA A 177 21.03 -30.14 27.85
CA ALA A 177 20.25 -30.10 29.08
C ALA A 177 21.25 -30.35 30.21
N GLN A 178 21.52 -29.33 31.03
CA GLN A 178 22.34 -29.53 32.21
C GLN A 178 21.67 -30.66 32.99
N PRO A 179 22.38 -31.75 33.30
CA PRO A 179 21.81 -32.84 34.06
C PRO A 179 21.42 -32.27 35.42
N LYS A 180 20.13 -32.03 35.62
CA LYS A 180 19.58 -31.91 36.97
C LYS A 180 19.76 -33.28 37.61
N LEU A 181 20.82 -33.42 38.41
CA LEU A 181 20.90 -34.40 39.48
C LEU A 181 19.70 -34.16 40.40
N SER A 182 18.59 -34.83 40.11
CA SER A 182 17.51 -35.04 41.06
C SER A 182 17.15 -36.51 40.96
N GLY A 183 17.69 -37.28 41.91
CA GLY A 183 17.29 -38.65 42.10
C GLY A 183 15.82 -38.68 42.50
N SER A 184 14.97 -39.21 41.63
CA SER A 184 13.82 -39.99 42.08
C SER A 184 13.39 -40.98 41.00
N LYS A 185 13.38 -42.23 41.47
CA LYS A 185 12.93 -43.49 40.89
C LYS A 185 11.67 -43.40 39.99
N THR A 186 11.81 -44.01 38.81
CA THR A 186 10.88 -44.94 38.11
C THR A 186 9.41 -44.54 37.91
N THR A 187 8.96 -44.50 36.64
CA THR A 187 7.87 -45.34 36.08
C THR A 187 7.91 -45.25 34.53
N PRO A 188 7.84 -46.36 33.77
CA PRO A 188 7.78 -46.33 32.33
C PRO A 188 6.31 -46.36 31.84
N GLU A 189 5.94 -45.45 30.96
CA GLU A 189 4.71 -45.57 30.19
C GLU A 189 5.02 -45.34 28.71
N ALA A 190 4.90 -46.43 27.96
CA ALA A 190 4.99 -46.47 26.51
C ALA A 190 3.77 -45.76 25.89
N THR A 191 3.91 -45.15 24.71
CA THR A 191 2.99 -45.35 23.57
C THR A 191 3.36 -44.49 22.35
N ASN A 192 3.74 -45.22 21.29
CA ASN A 192 3.51 -45.04 19.86
C ASN A 192 3.88 -43.75 19.11
N GLN A 193 5.03 -43.90 18.43
CA GLN A 193 5.38 -43.38 17.11
C GLN A 193 4.23 -43.51 16.08
N LYS A 194 4.00 -42.45 15.30
CA LYS A 194 3.38 -42.55 13.98
C LYS A 194 4.17 -41.69 12.98
N GLN A 195 4.98 -42.37 12.18
CA GLN A 195 5.66 -41.79 11.01
C GLN A 195 4.63 -41.60 9.89
N ASN A 196 4.58 -40.42 9.29
CA ASN A 196 4.03 -40.23 7.96
C ASN A 196 5.08 -39.52 7.11
N THR A 197 5.76 -40.33 6.30
CA THR A 197 6.62 -39.93 5.19
C THR A 197 5.73 -39.73 3.97
N THR A 198 5.76 -38.54 3.35
CA THR A 198 5.24 -38.37 1.99
C THR A 198 6.25 -37.58 1.18
N GLU A 199 7.05 -38.31 0.41
CA GLU A 199 7.78 -37.80 -0.74
C GLU A 199 6.79 -37.41 -1.83
N LYS A 200 6.96 -36.23 -2.43
CA LYS A 200 6.40 -35.97 -3.76
C LYS A 200 7.36 -35.11 -4.59
N ASN A 201 8.13 -35.81 -5.40
CA ASN A 201 8.84 -35.26 -6.55
C ASN A 201 7.81 -34.84 -7.62
N ALA A 202 7.95 -33.63 -8.15
CA ALA A 202 7.43 -33.27 -9.47
C ALA A 202 8.26 -32.11 -10.04
N THR A 203 9.32 -32.49 -10.75
CA THR A 203 9.98 -31.70 -11.78
C THR A 203 8.97 -31.29 -12.85
N ARG A 204 8.84 -30.00 -13.13
CA ARG A 204 8.31 -29.54 -14.41
C ARG A 204 8.98 -28.23 -14.81
N GLU A 205 9.90 -28.35 -15.75
CA GLU A 205 10.34 -27.26 -16.61
C GLU A 205 9.13 -26.62 -17.30
N SER A 206 9.09 -25.30 -17.30
CA SER A 206 8.35 -24.54 -18.30
C SER A 206 9.11 -23.26 -18.56
N GLY A 207 9.87 -23.27 -19.66
CA GLY A 207 10.34 -22.05 -20.29
C GLY A 207 9.15 -21.21 -20.70
N ALA A 208 9.22 -19.92 -20.38
CA ALA A 208 8.38 -18.90 -20.96
C ALA A 208 9.25 -17.66 -21.13
N GLU A 209 9.71 -17.51 -22.37
CA GLU A 209 10.20 -16.30 -22.99
C GLU A 209 9.25 -15.14 -22.64
N LYS A 210 9.73 -14.17 -21.85
CA LYS A 210 8.97 -12.98 -21.48
C LYS A 210 9.55 -11.80 -22.25
N ALA A 211 8.77 -11.33 -23.22
CA ALA A 211 9.00 -10.06 -23.87
C ALA A 211 8.98 -8.95 -22.81
N GLU A 212 10.06 -8.18 -22.73
CA GLU A 212 10.14 -6.96 -21.93
C GLU A 212 9.29 -5.86 -22.59
N GLU A 213 7.98 -5.86 -22.36
CA GLU A 213 7.21 -4.62 -22.47
C GLU A 213 7.50 -3.77 -21.24
N THR A 214 8.43 -2.84 -21.43
CA THR A 214 8.79 -1.82 -20.45
C THR A 214 7.59 -0.89 -20.25
N ILE A 215 6.77 -1.15 -19.22
CA ILE A 215 5.78 -0.21 -18.71
C ILE A 215 6.56 0.99 -18.19
N THR A 216 6.79 1.94 -19.09
CA THR A 216 7.50 3.17 -18.79
C THR A 216 6.53 4.03 -18.01
N CYS A 217 6.52 3.91 -16.69
CA CYS A 217 5.91 4.89 -15.81
C CYS A 217 6.62 6.21 -16.07
N HIS A 218 6.11 7.01 -17.01
CA HIS A 218 6.56 8.35 -17.28
C HIS A 218 6.26 9.21 -16.05
N ALA A 219 7.14 9.14 -15.06
CA ALA A 219 7.33 10.21 -14.10
C ALA A 219 7.69 11.44 -14.93
N ARG A 220 6.67 12.26 -15.22
CA ARG A 220 6.86 13.54 -15.88
C ARG A 220 7.76 14.36 -14.96
N ASN A 221 9.03 14.48 -15.35
CA ASN A 221 9.91 15.54 -14.89
C ASN A 221 9.23 16.85 -15.28
N THR A 222 8.44 17.43 -14.38
CA THR A 222 7.87 18.77 -14.54
C THR A 222 9.01 19.75 -14.34
N LYS A 223 9.75 20.00 -15.43
CA LYS A 223 10.65 21.13 -15.57
C LYS A 223 9.83 22.40 -15.34
N ASP A 224 10.26 23.20 -14.36
CA ASP A 224 9.68 24.48 -13.98
C ASP A 224 9.36 25.34 -15.22
N GLY A 225 8.08 25.35 -15.56
CA GLY A 225 7.49 26.21 -16.57
C GLY A 225 6.82 27.39 -15.87
N ASN A 226 7.62 28.40 -15.54
CA ASN A 226 7.12 29.74 -15.27
C ASN A 226 6.25 30.18 -16.47
N LYS A 227 4.92 30.26 -16.30
CA LYS A 227 3.96 31.21 -16.91
C LYS A 227 2.54 30.60 -16.99
N SER A 228 1.61 31.31 -16.36
CA SER A 228 0.28 31.70 -16.87
C SER A 228 -0.82 31.50 -15.83
N SER A 229 -1.09 32.56 -15.09
CA SER A 229 -2.26 32.70 -14.21
C SER A 229 -3.52 32.91 -15.07
N GLY A 230 -4.10 31.81 -15.55
CA GLY A 230 -5.39 31.78 -16.24
C GLY A 230 -6.50 31.26 -15.32
N HIS A 231 -7.26 32.20 -14.73
CA HIS A 231 -8.65 32.07 -14.25
C HIS A 231 -9.08 30.77 -13.50
N MET A 232 -9.00 30.81 -12.17
CA MET A 232 -9.81 29.97 -11.28
C MET A 232 -11.25 30.53 -11.22
N THR A 233 -12.17 30.00 -12.03
CA THR A 233 -13.61 30.38 -11.94
C THR A 233 -14.56 29.18 -11.89
N LEU A 234 -14.08 27.97 -11.55
CA LEU A 234 -14.91 26.76 -11.57
C LEU A 234 -15.12 26.03 -10.23
N GLY A 235 -14.55 26.52 -9.12
CA GLY A 235 -14.64 25.85 -7.80
C GLY A 235 -15.85 26.24 -6.93
N ILE A 236 -16.58 27.30 -7.26
CA ILE A 236 -17.57 27.90 -6.33
C ILE A 236 -18.98 27.29 -6.41
N ARG A 237 -19.31 26.54 -7.47
CA ARG A 237 -20.70 26.08 -7.69
C ARG A 237 -21.16 24.90 -6.82
N VAL A 238 -20.26 24.16 -6.16
CA VAL A 238 -20.66 23.03 -5.28
C VAL A 238 -21.00 23.50 -3.86
N ILE A 239 -20.45 24.63 -3.41
CA ILE A 239 -20.73 25.14 -2.06
C ILE A 239 -22.11 25.81 -2.00
N GLN A 240 -22.57 26.45 -3.08
CA GLN A 240 -23.87 27.15 -3.10
C GLN A 240 -25.09 26.23 -2.98
N THR A 241 -25.02 24.96 -3.40
CA THR A 241 -26.14 24.03 -3.25
C THR A 241 -26.31 23.54 -1.81
N LEU A 242 -25.23 23.45 -1.01
CA LEU A 242 -25.34 23.03 0.39
C LEU A 242 -25.84 24.14 1.32
N THR A 243 -25.55 25.42 1.05
CA THR A 243 -26.11 26.54 1.81
C THR A 243 -27.61 26.74 1.57
N ALA A 244 -28.11 26.44 0.36
CA ALA A 244 -29.54 26.56 0.06
C ALA A 244 -30.42 25.55 0.81
N LEU A 245 -29.90 24.34 1.10
CA LEU A 245 -30.63 23.32 1.87
C LEU A 245 -30.72 23.64 3.37
N GLY A 246 -29.76 24.38 3.93
CA GLY A 246 -29.78 24.77 5.35
C GLY A 246 -30.83 25.83 5.69
N LEU A 247 -31.19 26.70 4.72
CA LEU A 247 -32.18 27.77 4.94
C LEU A 247 -33.64 27.31 4.80
N MET A 248 -33.90 26.18 4.15
CA MET A 248 -35.26 25.63 3.98
C MET A 248 -35.72 24.75 5.16
N ALA A 249 -34.85 24.46 6.13
CA ALA A 249 -35.20 23.69 7.32
C ALA A 249 -35.39 24.56 8.58
N ALA A 250 -35.24 25.88 8.47
CA ALA A 250 -35.34 26.84 9.57
C ALA A 250 -36.53 27.82 9.45
N LEU A 251 -37.41 27.61 8.47
CA LEU A 251 -38.72 28.25 8.30
C LEU A 251 -39.80 27.19 8.45
#